data_AF-A0A9R0RVE5-F1
#
_entry.id   AF-A0A9R0RVE5-F1
#
_cell.length_a   1.000
_cell.length_b   1.000
_cell.length_c   1.000
_cell.angle_alpha   90.00
_cell.angle_beta   90.00
_cell.angle_gamma   90.00
#
_symmetry.space_group_name_H-M   'P 1'
#
loop_
_entity.id
_entity.type
_entity.pdbx_description
1 polymer ?
#
loop_
_entity_poly.entity_id
_entity_poly.type
_entity_poly.pdbx_seq_one_letter_code
_entity_poly.pdbx_strand_id
1 'polypeptide(L)'
;MAPAYLATIPALRRAARRAPAALFSSGIVAGDKPVLVRDFVRSALYDPNHGYFSKRSGPVGVLDSAIRFHKLDGRNAYMKHLDKLYKMHDISWFTPVELFKPWYAYAIAASILRTANLSVPLKIYEIGGGSGTCAKCVLDYMMLNAPPKVYNNMKYIRD
;
A
#
# COMPACT_ATOMS: atom_id res chain seq x y z
N MET A 1 56.11 40.50 29.82
CA MET A 1 56.12 39.09 30.26
C MET A 1 54.96 38.88 31.22
N ALA A 2 53.87 38.27 30.73
CA ALA A 2 52.75 37.71 31.50
C ALA A 2 52.07 36.67 30.59
N PRO A 3 51.71 35.46 31.07
CA PRO A 3 51.33 34.35 30.19
C PRO A 3 49.84 34.37 29.81
N ALA A 4 49.54 33.78 28.65
CA ALA A 4 48.17 33.58 28.17
C ALA A 4 47.47 32.48 28.98
N TYR A 5 46.28 32.80 29.49
CA TYR A 5 45.40 31.89 30.23
C TYR A 5 44.71 30.93 29.25
N LEU A 6 45.07 29.63 29.29
CA LEU A 6 44.36 28.56 28.60
C LEU A 6 43.24 28.03 29.51
N ALA A 7 42.01 28.49 29.29
CA ALA A 7 40.83 27.95 29.97
C ALA A 7 40.47 26.57 29.38
N THR A 8 40.66 25.51 30.17
CA THR A 8 40.28 24.15 29.81
C THR A 8 38.77 23.98 30.01
N ILE A 9 38.01 23.76 28.93
CA ILE A 9 36.56 23.47 29.02
C ILE A 9 36.38 22.02 29.52
N PRO A 10 35.65 21.76 30.62
CA PRO A 10 35.39 20.41 31.07
C PRO A 10 34.44 19.71 30.08
N ALA A 11 34.78 18.48 29.69
CA ALA A 11 33.91 17.64 28.88
C ALA A 11 32.56 17.41 29.58
N LEU A 12 31.48 17.89 28.97
CA LEU A 12 30.10 17.60 29.37
C LEU A 12 29.87 16.08 29.33
N ARG A 13 29.84 15.43 30.51
CA ARG A 13 29.33 14.07 30.67
C ARG A 13 27.90 14.03 30.14
N ARG A 14 27.70 13.42 28.98
CA ARG A 14 26.36 13.06 28.49
C ARG A 14 25.71 12.15 29.53
N ALA A 15 24.76 12.68 30.29
CA ALA A 15 23.86 11.88 31.09
C ALA A 15 23.21 10.83 30.17
N ALA A 16 23.40 9.56 30.51
CA ALA A 16 22.76 8.46 29.81
C ALA A 16 21.24 8.66 29.90
N ARG A 17 20.62 9.03 28.79
CA ARG A 17 19.17 9.00 28.66
C ARG A 17 18.76 7.54 28.83
N ARG A 18 18.18 7.19 29.99
CA ARG A 18 17.45 5.93 30.15
C ARG A 18 16.36 5.93 29.10
N ALA A 19 16.53 5.10 28.06
CA ALA A 19 15.44 4.77 27.16
C ALA A 19 14.31 4.17 28.01
N PRO A 20 13.04 4.54 27.76
CA PRO A 20 11.94 3.90 28.46
C PRO A 20 12.02 2.41 28.16
N ALA A 21 12.13 1.59 29.20
CA ALA A 21 12.03 0.14 29.08
C ALA A 21 10.76 -0.16 28.29
N ALA A 22 10.86 -1.03 27.28
CA ALA A 22 9.74 -1.39 26.43
C ALA A 22 8.62 -2.02 27.27
N LEU A 23 7.64 -1.21 27.69
CA LEU A 23 6.52 -1.60 28.56
C LEU A 23 5.53 -2.60 27.91
N PHE A 24 5.83 -3.09 26.70
CA PHE A 24 4.91 -3.91 25.90
C PHE A 24 5.49 -5.25 25.43
N SER A 25 6.69 -5.64 25.86
CA SER A 25 7.22 -6.96 25.54
C SER A 25 6.96 -7.92 26.71
N SER A 26 6.02 -8.86 26.50
CA SER A 26 5.84 -10.01 27.37
C SER A 26 7.03 -10.97 27.20
N GLY A 27 7.82 -11.14 28.25
CA GLY A 27 8.62 -12.34 28.51
C GLY A 27 9.64 -12.74 27.43
N ILE A 28 10.90 -12.40 27.67
CA ILE A 28 12.07 -12.85 26.90
C ILE A 28 12.14 -14.38 26.93
N VAL A 29 12.02 -15.03 25.77
CA VAL A 29 12.65 -16.35 25.54
C VAL A 29 14.15 -16.11 25.66
N ALA A 30 14.82 -16.83 26.55
CA ALA A 30 16.23 -16.61 26.88
C ALA A 30 17.11 -16.58 25.60
N GLY A 31 17.64 -15.39 25.28
CA GLY A 31 18.55 -15.19 24.14
C GLY A 31 18.17 -14.03 23.20
N ASP A 32 16.89 -13.69 23.09
CA ASP A 32 16.41 -12.71 22.11
C ASP A 32 16.11 -11.34 22.71
N LYS A 33 16.52 -10.27 22.00
CA LYS A 33 16.14 -8.90 22.35
C LYS A 33 14.65 -8.71 22.09
N PRO A 34 13.90 -8.09 23.00
CA PRO A 34 12.49 -7.79 22.77
C PRO A 34 12.32 -6.85 21.57
N VAL A 35 11.43 -7.20 20.64
CA VAL A 35 11.09 -6.42 19.43
C VAL A 35 9.68 -5.87 19.56
N LEU A 36 9.44 -4.64 19.10
CA LEU A 36 8.09 -4.10 19.03
C LEU A 36 7.30 -4.81 17.94
N VAL A 37 6.03 -5.15 18.21
CA VAL A 37 5.15 -5.82 17.22
C VAL A 37 5.12 -5.07 15.88
N ARG A 38 5.09 -3.73 15.90
CA ARG A 38 5.14 -2.91 14.67
C ARG A 38 6.43 -3.12 13.85
N ASP A 39 7.56 -3.34 14.51
CA ASP A 39 8.86 -3.53 13.86
C ASP A 39 8.94 -4.96 13.31
N PHE A 40 8.41 -5.94 14.05
CA PHE A 40 8.23 -7.30 13.56
C PHE A 40 7.33 -7.34 12.31
N VAL A 41 6.15 -6.72 12.35
CA VAL A 41 5.23 -6.66 11.20
C VAL A 41 5.89 -5.97 10.00
N ARG A 42 6.59 -4.85 10.23
CA ARG A 42 7.34 -4.17 9.15
C ARG A 42 8.39 -5.09 8.53
N SER A 43 9.18 -5.79 9.34
CA SER A 43 10.19 -6.74 8.85
C SER A 43 9.55 -7.90 8.09
N ALA A 44 8.50 -8.52 8.65
CA ALA A 44 7.80 -9.64 8.02
C ALA A 44 7.18 -9.26 6.66
N LEU A 45 6.73 -8.01 6.49
CA LEU A 45 6.11 -7.55 5.24
C LEU A 45 7.12 -6.97 4.23
N TYR A 46 8.08 -6.17 4.69
CA TYR A 46 8.89 -5.28 3.83
C TYR A 46 10.40 -5.47 3.96
N ASP A 47 10.89 -6.49 4.68
CA ASP A 47 12.31 -6.82 4.63
C ASP A 47 12.76 -7.04 3.17
N PRO A 48 13.84 -6.40 2.68
CA PRO A 48 14.23 -6.45 1.27
C PRO A 48 14.52 -7.86 0.74
N ASN A 49 14.90 -8.80 1.61
CA ASN A 49 15.33 -10.14 1.22
C ASN A 49 14.29 -11.22 1.59
N HIS A 50 13.56 -11.01 2.68
CA HIS A 50 12.70 -12.02 3.30
C HIS A 50 11.25 -11.56 3.50
N GLY A 51 10.95 -10.29 3.24
CA GLY A 51 9.62 -9.73 3.40
C GLY A 51 8.61 -10.37 2.46
N TYR A 52 7.36 -10.46 2.91
CA TYR A 52 6.26 -11.00 2.12
C TYR A 52 6.15 -10.33 0.73
N PHE A 53 6.31 -9.01 0.66
CA PHE A 53 6.25 -8.25 -0.60
C PHE A 53 7.54 -8.25 -1.42
N SER A 54 8.63 -8.78 -0.87
CA SER A 54 9.93 -8.88 -1.55
C SER A 54 10.11 -10.20 -2.31
N LYS A 55 9.16 -11.14 -2.18
CA LYS A 55 9.16 -12.42 -2.89
C LYS A 55 8.93 -12.24 -4.40
N ARG A 56 9.60 -13.09 -5.21
CA ARG A 56 9.54 -13.04 -6.69
C ARG A 56 8.18 -13.47 -7.26
N SER A 57 7.53 -14.47 -6.67
CA SER A 57 6.13 -14.77 -6.96
C SER A 57 5.29 -13.68 -6.29
N GLY A 58 4.91 -12.66 -7.06
CA GLY A 58 4.19 -11.51 -6.54
C GLY A 58 3.02 -11.97 -5.66
N PRO A 59 2.92 -11.50 -4.40
CA PRO A 59 1.91 -12.00 -3.47
C PRO A 59 0.48 -11.73 -3.95
N VAL A 60 0.33 -10.69 -4.78
CA VAL A 60 -0.94 -10.22 -5.35
C VAL A 60 -0.99 -10.59 -6.82
N GLY A 61 -2.01 -11.35 -7.20
CA GLY A 61 -2.23 -11.72 -8.59
C GLY A 61 -2.77 -10.55 -9.42
N VAL A 62 -2.41 -10.56 -10.71
CA VAL A 62 -2.93 -9.65 -11.74
C VAL A 62 -3.58 -10.50 -12.81
N LEU A 63 -4.82 -10.19 -13.18
CA LEU A 63 -5.49 -10.89 -14.27
C LEU A 63 -5.15 -10.25 -15.61
N ASP A 64 -4.92 -11.02 -16.66
CA ASP A 64 -4.67 -10.44 -18.00
C ASP A 64 -5.94 -9.77 -18.58
N SER A 65 -7.12 -10.25 -18.18
CA SER A 65 -8.40 -9.74 -18.68
C SER A 65 -9.48 -9.75 -17.58
N ALA A 66 -10.50 -8.93 -17.79
CA ALA A 66 -11.66 -8.87 -16.89
C ALA A 66 -12.46 -10.18 -16.93
N ILE A 67 -12.96 -10.60 -15.75
CA ILE A 67 -13.89 -11.73 -15.66
C ILE A 67 -15.19 -11.36 -16.40
N ARG A 68 -15.58 -12.20 -17.37
CA ARG A 68 -16.82 -12.02 -18.13
C ARG A 68 -18.01 -12.56 -17.33
N PHE A 69 -18.47 -11.80 -16.34
CA PHE A 69 -19.56 -12.21 -15.44
C PHE A 69 -20.85 -12.63 -16.15
N HIS A 70 -21.18 -12.01 -17.30
CA HIS A 70 -22.33 -12.39 -18.12
C HIS A 70 -22.26 -13.82 -18.71
N LYS A 71 -21.10 -14.48 -18.63
CA LYS A 71 -20.91 -15.89 -19.05
C LYS A 71 -20.89 -16.87 -17.87
N LEU A 72 -21.10 -16.38 -16.65
CA LEU A 72 -21.08 -17.19 -15.45
C LEU A 72 -22.50 -17.32 -14.89
N ASP A 73 -22.96 -18.56 -14.75
CA ASP A 73 -24.28 -18.87 -14.21
C ASP A 73 -24.26 -18.81 -12.67
N GLY A 74 -24.31 -17.58 -12.17
CA GLY A 74 -24.42 -17.29 -10.75
C GLY A 74 -23.18 -17.65 -9.93
N ARG A 75 -23.38 -17.74 -8.61
CA ARG A 75 -22.31 -17.88 -7.62
C ARG A 75 -21.48 -19.15 -7.82
N ASN A 76 -22.12 -20.28 -8.11
CA ASN A 76 -21.43 -21.57 -8.22
C ASN A 76 -20.45 -21.59 -9.41
N ALA A 77 -20.87 -21.07 -10.57
CA ALA A 77 -20.00 -20.94 -11.74
C ALA A 77 -18.82 -20.00 -11.46
N TYR A 78 -19.08 -18.87 -10.78
CA TYR A 78 -18.04 -17.94 -10.35
C TYR A 78 -17.02 -18.57 -9.41
N MET A 79 -17.45 -19.29 -8.38
CA MET A 79 -16.53 -19.94 -7.43
C MET A 79 -15.66 -21.01 -8.12
N LYS A 80 -16.23 -21.79 -9.06
CA LYS A 80 -15.47 -22.74 -9.88
C LYS A 80 -14.46 -22.04 -10.80
N HIS A 81 -14.81 -20.88 -11.34
CA HIS A 81 -13.91 -20.08 -12.16
C HIS A 81 -12.75 -19.52 -11.33
N LEU A 82 -13.04 -18.95 -10.14
CA LEU A 82 -12.02 -18.48 -9.21
C LEU A 82 -11.06 -19.60 -8.79
N ASP A 83 -11.58 -20.76 -8.38
CA ASP A 83 -10.75 -21.91 -7.99
C ASP A 83 -9.75 -22.29 -9.10
N LYS A 84 -10.18 -22.26 -10.37
CA LYS A 84 -9.28 -22.48 -11.51
C LYS A 84 -8.22 -21.39 -11.64
N LEU A 85 -8.57 -20.11 -11.47
CA LEU A 85 -7.62 -19.00 -11.52
C LEU A 85 -6.54 -19.15 -10.43
N TYR A 86 -6.96 -19.42 -9.20
CA TYR A 86 -6.03 -19.61 -8.08
C TYR A 86 -5.13 -20.85 -8.22
N LYS A 87 -5.59 -21.91 -8.90
CA LYS A 87 -4.75 -23.08 -9.20
C LYS A 87 -3.78 -22.84 -10.35
N MET A 88 -4.12 -21.94 -11.28
CA MET A 88 -3.30 -21.63 -12.45
C MET A 88 -2.16 -20.67 -12.11
N HIS A 89 -2.38 -19.77 -11.15
CA HIS A 89 -1.41 -18.78 -10.73
C HIS A 89 -0.85 -19.15 -9.35
N ASP A 90 0.48 -19.22 -9.20
CA ASP A 90 1.14 -19.36 -7.89
C ASP A 90 1.11 -18.02 -7.13
N ILE A 91 -0.10 -17.56 -6.79
CA ILE A 91 -0.38 -16.29 -6.13
C ILE A 91 -1.08 -16.55 -4.80
N SER A 92 -0.92 -15.62 -3.84
CA SER A 92 -1.62 -15.75 -2.57
C SER A 92 -3.07 -15.30 -2.68
N TRP A 93 -3.34 -14.21 -3.40
CA TRP A 93 -4.69 -13.63 -3.53
C TRP A 93 -4.81 -12.62 -4.67
N PHE A 94 -6.04 -12.40 -5.14
CA PHE A 94 -6.39 -11.28 -6.03
C PHE A 94 -7.06 -10.15 -5.23
N THR A 95 -6.79 -8.90 -5.63
CA THR A 95 -7.53 -7.74 -5.09
C THR A 95 -8.93 -7.65 -5.71
N PRO A 96 -9.88 -6.94 -5.07
CA PRO A 96 -11.16 -6.61 -5.69
C PRO A 96 -11.02 -5.87 -7.02
N VAL A 97 -10.02 -4.99 -7.15
CA VAL A 97 -9.70 -4.27 -8.39
C VAL A 97 -9.40 -5.26 -9.52
N GLU A 98 -8.70 -6.35 -9.24
CA GLU A 98 -8.35 -7.36 -10.25
C GLU A 98 -9.56 -8.25 -10.59
N LEU A 99 -10.30 -8.72 -9.59
CA LEU A 99 -11.44 -9.62 -9.80
C LEU A 99 -12.63 -8.94 -10.49
N PHE A 100 -12.87 -7.66 -10.19
CA PHE A 100 -14.06 -6.93 -10.62
C PHE A 100 -13.76 -5.78 -11.58
N LYS A 101 -12.58 -5.74 -12.21
CA LYS A 101 -12.28 -4.71 -13.22
C LYS A 101 -13.22 -4.75 -14.42
N PRO A 102 -13.54 -3.58 -15.01
CA PRO A 102 -13.17 -2.24 -14.54
C PRO A 102 -14.11 -1.69 -13.45
N TRP A 103 -15.19 -2.41 -13.14
CA TRP A 103 -16.34 -1.93 -12.37
C TRP A 103 -16.01 -1.47 -10.95
N TYR A 104 -15.08 -2.12 -10.26
CA TYR A 104 -14.68 -1.70 -8.92
C TYR A 104 -14.09 -0.28 -8.92
N ALA A 105 -13.15 -0.02 -9.83
CA ALA A 105 -12.53 1.30 -9.99
C ALA A 105 -13.50 2.33 -10.57
N TYR A 106 -14.42 1.91 -11.45
CA TYR A 106 -15.48 2.79 -11.97
C TYR A 106 -16.41 3.26 -10.86
N ALA A 107 -16.79 2.39 -9.92
CA ALA A 107 -17.59 2.78 -8.77
C ALA A 107 -16.87 3.82 -7.90
N ILE A 108 -15.56 3.68 -7.69
CA ILE A 108 -14.73 4.68 -7.00
C ILE A 108 -14.77 6.02 -7.75
N ALA A 109 -14.47 6.00 -9.06
CA ALA A 109 -14.44 7.20 -9.88
C ALA A 109 -15.80 7.90 -9.97
N ALA A 110 -16.88 7.14 -10.10
CA ALA A 110 -18.25 7.64 -10.07
C ALA A 110 -18.58 8.32 -8.72
N SER A 111 -18.14 7.72 -7.61
CA SER A 111 -18.30 8.33 -6.30
C SER A 111 -17.52 9.65 -6.20
N ILE A 112 -16.28 9.70 -6.69
CA ILE A 112 -15.47 10.93 -6.70
C ILE A 112 -16.20 12.03 -7.48
N LEU A 113 -16.70 11.75 -8.69
CA LEU A 113 -17.43 12.73 -9.49
C LEU A 113 -18.71 13.23 -8.81
N ARG A 114 -19.35 12.37 -8.01
CA ARG A 114 -20.58 12.73 -7.29
C ARG A 114 -20.32 13.55 -6.03
N THR A 115 -19.20 13.33 -5.34
CA THR A 115 -18.99 13.87 -3.98
C THR A 115 -17.87 14.90 -3.87
N ALA A 116 -16.93 14.93 -4.80
CA ALA A 116 -15.83 15.89 -4.75
C ALA A 116 -16.27 17.29 -5.16
N ASN A 117 -15.65 18.32 -4.57
CA ASN A 117 -15.78 19.68 -5.06
C ASN A 117 -14.97 19.85 -6.34
N LEU A 118 -15.64 19.82 -7.49
CA LEU A 118 -15.01 19.93 -8.82
C LEU A 118 -14.78 21.37 -9.28
N SER A 119 -15.13 22.37 -8.45
CA SER A 119 -14.79 23.78 -8.73
C SER A 119 -13.31 24.08 -8.53
N VAL A 120 -12.57 23.20 -7.84
CA VAL A 120 -11.12 23.26 -7.65
C VAL A 120 -10.44 22.08 -8.36
N PRO A 121 -9.15 22.20 -8.75
CA PRO A 121 -8.42 21.10 -9.38
C PRO A 121 -8.41 19.83 -8.54
N LEU A 122 -8.93 18.73 -9.09
CA LEU A 122 -9.02 17.44 -8.43
C LEU A 122 -7.63 16.79 -8.30
N LYS A 123 -7.29 16.31 -7.10
CA LYS A 123 -6.11 15.48 -6.86
C LYS A 123 -6.52 14.15 -6.26
N ILE A 124 -6.13 13.05 -6.88
CA ILE A 124 -6.37 11.69 -6.40
C ILE A 124 -5.03 11.11 -5.95
N TYR A 125 -4.98 10.64 -4.70
CA TYR A 125 -3.83 9.95 -4.14
C TYR A 125 -4.19 8.48 -3.95
N GLU A 126 -3.41 7.58 -4.54
CA GLU A 126 -3.53 6.14 -4.35
C GLU A 126 -2.32 5.62 -3.58
N ILE A 127 -2.57 5.09 -2.39
CA ILE A 127 -1.55 4.50 -1.53
C ILE A 127 -1.57 2.99 -1.70
N GLY A 128 -0.44 2.40 -2.06
CA GLY A 128 -0.34 0.97 -2.32
C GLY A 128 -1.05 0.58 -3.61
N GLY A 129 -0.76 1.29 -4.71
CA GLY A 129 -1.47 1.13 -5.99
C GLY A 129 -1.25 -0.21 -6.71
N GLY A 130 -0.46 -1.12 -6.13
CA GLY A 130 -0.25 -2.47 -6.62
C GLY A 130 0.16 -2.50 -8.10
N SER A 131 -0.59 -3.26 -8.90
CA SER A 131 -0.41 -3.42 -10.34
C SER A 131 -0.71 -2.17 -11.17
N GLY A 132 -1.30 -1.13 -10.58
CA GLY A 132 -1.76 0.07 -11.28
C GLY A 132 -3.10 -0.10 -12.01
N THR A 133 -3.74 -1.28 -11.91
CA THR A 133 -5.04 -1.55 -12.55
C THR A 133 -6.13 -0.59 -12.08
N CYS A 134 -6.13 -0.23 -10.79
CA CYS A 134 -7.11 0.71 -10.23
C CYS A 134 -6.93 2.10 -10.85
N ALA A 135 -5.72 2.65 -10.80
CA ALA A 135 -5.37 3.92 -11.43
C ALA A 135 -5.80 3.98 -12.89
N LYS A 136 -5.44 2.96 -13.68
CA LYS A 136 -5.84 2.89 -15.10
C LYS A 136 -7.35 2.98 -15.26
N CYS A 137 -8.10 2.13 -14.57
CA CYS A 137 -9.56 2.10 -14.70
C CYS A 137 -10.23 3.38 -14.17
N VAL A 138 -9.71 4.00 -13.10
CA VAL A 138 -10.20 5.31 -12.64
C VAL A 138 -9.95 6.37 -13.71
N LEU A 139 -8.76 6.43 -14.30
CA LEU A 139 -8.43 7.38 -15.35
C LEU A 139 -9.29 7.19 -16.61
N ASP A 140 -9.47 5.94 -17.05
CA ASP A 140 -10.36 5.62 -18.18
C ASP A 140 -11.80 6.11 -17.91
N TYR A 141 -12.33 5.87 -16.71
CA TYR A 141 -13.66 6.33 -16.34
C TYR A 141 -13.76 7.85 -16.32
N MET A 142 -12.78 8.53 -15.71
CA MET A 142 -12.75 9.99 -15.63
C MET A 142 -12.66 10.62 -17.02
N MET A 143 -11.86 10.06 -17.92
CA MET A 143 -11.74 10.53 -19.30
C MET A 143 -13.08 10.50 -20.04
N LEU A 144 -13.89 9.45 -19.80
CA LEU A 144 -15.15 9.24 -20.49
C LEU A 144 -16.34 9.99 -19.86
N ASN A 145 -16.31 10.24 -18.55
CA ASN A 145 -17.50 10.68 -17.81
C ASN A 145 -17.35 12.02 -17.08
N ALA A 146 -16.13 12.50 -16.82
CA ALA A 146 -15.92 13.79 -16.18
C ALA A 146 -16.08 14.93 -17.19
N PRO A 147 -16.52 16.14 -16.76
CA PRO A 147 -16.42 17.32 -17.60
C PRO A 147 -14.96 17.51 -18.08
N PRO A 148 -14.70 17.87 -19.36
CA PRO A 148 -13.34 17.96 -19.89
C PRO A 148 -12.39 18.83 -19.06
N LYS A 149 -12.91 19.93 -18.49
CA LYS A 149 -12.14 20.82 -17.60
C LYS A 149 -11.65 20.10 -16.34
N VAL A 150 -12.40 19.13 -15.81
CA VAL A 150 -12.00 18.34 -14.64
C VAL A 150 -10.91 17.36 -15.02
N TYR A 151 -11.12 16.55 -16.07
CA TYR A 151 -10.14 15.56 -16.51
C TYR A 151 -8.81 16.18 -16.95
N ASN A 152 -8.85 17.29 -17.68
CA ASN A 152 -7.64 17.94 -18.18
C ASN A 152 -6.81 18.62 -17.07
N ASN A 153 -7.42 18.94 -15.93
CA ASN A 153 -6.76 19.63 -14.82
C ASN A 153 -6.55 18.75 -13.58
N MET A 154 -7.04 17.50 -13.57
CA MET A 154 -6.85 16.60 -12.45
C MET A 154 -5.41 16.08 -12.39
N LYS A 155 -4.97 15.68 -11.19
CA LYS A 155 -3.73 14.94 -10.98
C LYS A 155 -4.01 13.63 -10.29
N TYR A 156 -3.43 12.55 -10.83
CA TYR A 156 -3.42 11.24 -10.19
C TYR A 156 -2.01 10.96 -9.69
N ILE A 157 -1.86 10.69 -8.40
CA ILE A 157 -0.58 10.48 -7.73
C ILE A 157 -0.63 9.11 -7.07
N ARG A 158 0.35 8.27 -7.40
CA ARG A 158 0.51 6.93 -6.83
C ARG A 158 1.85 6.87 -6.09
N ASP A 159 1.80 6.31 -4.89
CA ASP A 159 2.97 5.98 -4.06
C ASP A 159 3.29 4.48 -4.15
#